data_AF-A0A3D1RL20-F1
#
_entry.id   AF-A0A3D1RL20-F1
#
_cell.length_a   1.000
_cell.length_b   1.000
_cell.length_c   1.000
_cell.angle_alpha   90.00
_cell.angle_beta   90.00
_cell.angle_gamma   90.00
#
_symmetry.space_group_name_H-M   'P 1'
#
loop_
_entity.id
_entity.type
_entity.pdbx_description
1 polymer ?
#
loop_
_entity_poly.entity_id
_entity_poly.type
_entity_poly.pdbx_seq_one_letter_code
_entity_poly.pdbx_strand_id
1 'polypeptide(L)'
;MEKERKVKKIIVILAILLIIILTITYYVFKENERKKNTEEYYANKEYNSKEDFNTVEEVLVFKGVKFIKQTKSSDDKYLADIYVKLNQPLYTEEEDNEQFYTNMIVLLAYVQKYNNFRVIDEENEITLSVFCNSKQQTVTTIAVNGVTNYWNIKRRETAIAQIEGVIKTDLNIQSDEINKLIKNEWRRNKLDIEVQKNKTGTYEIITEKGLEIRTVYKKVFNIVFTKQYNKSVVNNIKPGTDLNKIEEILGEPIYGSSTIGIMGYKSSEIYIFFTQEDISVYRVEKEYQNLEDFFTLIEKFERDKNIKDFVNGVTDIWPDYDIYDWGTNYIDLRYTLKGIKIQFNVSNANGMIYDNNYTAEIRKGLTVQDIKNDISKLPKYTHFEEEGGIWEIETQRYYDKTEIEEGYEE
;
A
#
# COMPACT_ATOMS: atom_id res chain seq x y z
N MET A 1 -65.70 51.68 -1.45
CA MET A 1 -65.34 51.55 -0.02
C MET A 1 -64.94 50.15 0.43
N GLU A 2 -65.71 49.07 0.17
CA GLU A 2 -65.35 47.72 0.68
C GLU A 2 -64.09 47.12 0.01
N LYS A 3 -63.93 47.34 -1.31
CA LYS A 3 -62.78 46.88 -2.10
C LYS A 3 -61.46 47.58 -1.68
N GLU A 4 -61.50 48.89 -1.44
CA GLU A 4 -60.35 49.67 -0.94
C GLU A 4 -59.95 49.28 0.49
N ARG A 5 -60.92 48.97 1.36
CA ARG A 5 -60.65 48.43 2.71
C ARG A 5 -60.00 47.05 2.65
N LYS A 6 -60.41 46.18 1.71
CA LYS A 6 -59.77 44.86 1.48
C LYS A 6 -58.35 45.01 0.93
N VAL A 7 -58.11 45.91 -0.02
CA VAL A 7 -56.76 46.20 -0.57
C VAL A 7 -55.83 46.77 0.50
N LYS A 8 -56.28 47.74 1.32
CA LYS A 8 -55.48 48.27 2.43
C LYS A 8 -55.12 47.20 3.48
N LYS A 9 -56.04 46.27 3.79
CA LYS A 9 -55.75 45.13 4.67
C LYS A 9 -54.70 44.19 4.08
N ILE A 10 -54.75 43.91 2.78
CA ILE A 10 -53.76 43.07 2.09
C ILE A 10 -52.38 43.73 2.11
N ILE A 11 -52.29 45.04 1.86
CA ILE A 11 -51.03 45.80 1.91
C ILE A 11 -50.43 45.77 3.32
N VAL A 12 -51.25 45.93 4.36
CA VAL A 12 -50.78 45.86 5.76
C VAL A 12 -50.29 44.45 6.11
N ILE A 13 -50.98 43.39 5.67
CA ILE A 13 -50.54 42.01 5.88
C ILE A 13 -49.21 41.73 5.16
N LEU A 14 -49.04 42.22 3.92
CA LEU A 14 -47.79 42.09 3.17
C LEU A 14 -46.63 42.86 3.84
N ALA A 15 -46.89 44.04 4.39
CA ALA A 15 -45.89 44.80 5.13
C ALA A 15 -45.44 44.08 6.41
N ILE A 16 -46.38 43.45 7.14
CA ILE A 16 -46.06 42.64 8.33
C ILE A 16 -45.24 41.39 7.93
N LEU A 17 -45.63 40.69 6.86
CA LEU A 17 -44.87 39.55 6.34
C LEU A 17 -43.45 39.94 5.92
N LEU A 18 -43.28 41.09 5.25
CA LEU A 18 -41.97 41.60 4.87
C LEU A 18 -41.08 41.87 6.09
N ILE A 19 -41.64 42.48 7.14
CA ILE A 19 -40.90 42.74 8.40
C ILE A 19 -40.49 41.43 9.06
N ILE A 20 -41.37 40.41 9.11
CA ILE A 20 -41.05 39.10 9.66
C ILE A 20 -39.92 38.44 8.86
N ILE A 21 -40.00 38.46 7.53
CA ILE A 21 -38.94 37.92 6.66
C ILE A 21 -37.62 38.63 6.94
N LEU A 22 -37.58 39.96 6.89
CA LEU A 22 -36.38 40.76 7.15
C LEU A 22 -35.77 40.48 8.54
N THR A 23 -36.63 40.29 9.55
CA THR A 23 -36.18 39.95 10.91
C THR A 23 -35.53 38.57 10.92
N ILE A 24 -36.14 37.57 10.29
CA ILE A 24 -35.57 36.22 10.17
C ILE A 24 -34.23 36.26 9.40
N THR A 25 -34.16 36.94 8.25
CA THR A 25 -32.91 37.05 7.48
C THR A 25 -31.82 37.75 8.27
N TYR A 26 -32.14 38.80 9.04
CA TYR A 26 -31.17 39.47 9.91
C TYR A 26 -30.60 38.54 10.99
N TYR A 27 -31.44 37.76 11.67
CA TYR A 27 -30.97 36.80 12.67
C TYR A 27 -30.13 35.68 12.06
N VAL A 28 -30.55 35.13 10.92
CA VAL A 28 -29.77 34.12 10.18
C VAL A 28 -28.40 34.67 9.74
N PHE A 29 -28.37 35.90 9.23
CA PHE A 29 -27.12 36.57 8.83
C PHE A 29 -26.17 36.73 10.03
N LYS A 30 -26.67 37.25 11.16
CA LYS A 30 -25.86 37.47 12.37
C LYS A 30 -25.35 36.16 12.98
N GLU A 31 -26.16 35.10 12.94
CA GLU A 31 -25.74 33.77 13.39
C GLU A 31 -24.64 33.20 12.50
N ASN A 32 -24.77 33.34 11.17
CA ASN A 32 -23.76 32.89 10.22
C ASN A 32 -22.43 33.65 10.39
N GLU A 33 -22.47 34.97 10.58
CA GLU A 33 -21.28 35.78 10.83
C GLU A 33 -20.56 35.35 12.13
N ARG A 34 -21.33 35.09 13.20
CA ARG A 34 -20.77 34.56 14.45
C ARG A 34 -20.12 33.19 14.27
N LYS A 35 -20.77 32.28 13.54
CA LYS A 35 -20.23 30.93 13.25
C LYS A 35 -18.93 31.05 12.45
N LYS A 36 -18.91 31.85 11.40
CA LYS A 36 -17.72 32.09 10.58
C LYS A 36 -16.55 32.62 11.41
N ASN A 37 -16.79 33.61 12.27
CA ASN A 37 -15.75 34.16 13.14
C ASN A 37 -15.23 33.12 14.16
N THR A 38 -16.11 32.21 14.62
CA THR A 38 -15.75 31.12 15.54
C THR A 38 -14.93 30.04 14.82
N GLU A 39 -15.33 29.67 13.61
CA GLU A 39 -14.61 28.73 12.77
C GLU A 39 -13.20 29.26 12.44
N GLU A 40 -13.12 30.52 12.02
CA GLU A 40 -11.84 31.18 11.71
C GLU A 40 -10.94 31.29 12.95
N TYR A 41 -11.51 31.54 14.12
CA TYR A 41 -10.77 31.54 15.38
C TYR A 41 -10.20 30.15 15.71
N TYR A 42 -11.02 29.10 15.69
CA TYR A 42 -10.55 27.75 16.03
C TYR A 42 -9.56 27.18 15.02
N ALA A 43 -9.68 27.53 13.74
CA ALA A 43 -8.76 27.11 12.69
C ALA A 43 -7.36 27.73 12.84
N ASN A 44 -7.27 28.96 13.37
CA ASN A 44 -6.01 29.71 13.48
C ASN A 44 -5.43 29.76 14.90
N LYS A 45 -6.16 29.24 15.90
CA LYS A 45 -5.66 29.13 17.27
C LYS A 45 -4.44 28.19 17.30
N GLU A 46 -3.41 28.57 18.05
CA GLU A 46 -2.26 27.69 18.30
C GLU A 46 -2.62 26.59 19.31
N TYR A 47 -2.30 25.34 18.97
CA TYR A 47 -2.45 24.19 19.84
C TYR A 47 -1.09 23.51 20.01
N ASN A 48 -0.62 23.46 21.25
CA ASN A 48 0.67 22.86 21.60
C ASN A 48 0.48 21.44 22.15
N SER A 49 -0.72 21.09 22.57
CA SER A 49 -1.05 19.81 23.18
C SER A 49 -2.53 19.45 22.98
N LYS A 50 -2.90 18.19 23.25
CA LYS A 50 -4.31 17.77 23.19
C LYS A 50 -5.15 18.45 24.28
N GLU A 51 -4.52 18.88 25.37
CA GLU A 51 -5.13 19.56 26.51
C GLU A 51 -5.67 20.95 26.15
N ASP A 52 -5.20 21.55 25.06
CA ASP A 52 -5.64 22.86 24.58
C ASP A 52 -7.04 22.85 23.95
N PHE A 53 -7.58 21.67 23.66
CA PHE A 53 -8.90 21.45 23.09
C PHE A 53 -9.97 21.27 24.17
N ASN A 54 -11.05 22.05 24.05
CA ASN A 54 -12.12 22.09 25.05
C ASN A 54 -13.44 21.55 24.52
N THR A 55 -13.67 21.63 23.20
CA THR A 55 -14.95 21.28 22.59
C THR A 55 -14.79 20.43 21.33
N VAL A 56 -15.84 19.70 20.98
CA VAL A 56 -15.89 18.88 19.75
C VAL A 56 -15.79 19.76 18.51
N GLU A 57 -16.52 20.88 18.49
CA GLU A 57 -16.50 21.83 17.38
C GLU A 57 -15.08 22.37 17.14
N GLU A 58 -14.37 22.73 18.20
CA GLU A 58 -12.98 23.21 18.14
C GLU A 58 -12.04 22.17 17.51
N VAL A 59 -12.12 20.90 17.94
CA VAL A 59 -11.31 19.81 17.35
C VAL A 59 -11.61 19.63 15.86
N LEU A 60 -12.89 19.59 15.48
CA LEU A 60 -13.30 19.34 14.10
C LEU A 60 -12.88 20.48 13.18
N VAL A 61 -13.13 21.72 13.58
CA VAL A 61 -12.73 22.90 12.81
C VAL A 61 -11.20 22.97 12.65
N PHE A 62 -10.45 22.71 13.71
CA PHE A 62 -8.98 22.63 13.65
C PHE A 62 -8.50 21.55 12.65
N LYS A 63 -9.22 20.44 12.53
CA LYS A 63 -8.94 19.38 11.55
C LYS A 63 -9.49 19.67 10.14
N GLY A 64 -10.09 20.84 9.92
CA GLY A 64 -10.72 21.21 8.65
C GLY A 64 -12.01 20.44 8.36
N VAL A 65 -12.60 19.78 9.37
CA VAL A 65 -13.85 19.03 9.27
C VAL A 65 -15.01 19.93 9.67
N LYS A 66 -16.07 19.94 8.86
CA LYS A 66 -17.24 20.78 9.14
C LYS A 66 -18.09 20.14 10.24
N PHE A 67 -18.21 20.82 11.37
CA PHE A 67 -19.12 20.43 12.44
C PHE A 67 -20.58 20.79 12.07
N ILE A 68 -21.51 19.85 12.27
CA ILE A 68 -22.95 20.08 12.05
C ILE A 68 -23.67 20.22 13.39
N LYS A 69 -23.56 19.22 14.26
CA LYS A 69 -24.17 19.21 15.60
C LYS A 69 -23.61 18.06 16.45
N GLN A 70 -23.82 18.14 17.76
CA GLN A 70 -23.63 17.02 18.68
C GLN A 70 -24.93 16.79 19.45
N THR A 71 -25.35 15.53 19.56
CA THR A 71 -26.52 15.13 20.34
C THR A 71 -26.17 14.00 21.29
N LYS A 72 -26.97 13.83 22.36
CA LYS A 72 -26.91 12.61 23.16
C LYS A 72 -27.28 11.42 22.27
N SER A 73 -26.51 10.33 22.33
CA SER A 73 -26.81 9.14 21.53
C SER A 73 -28.12 8.51 21.99
N SER A 74 -28.86 7.93 21.04
CA SER A 74 -30.01 7.07 21.33
C SER A 74 -29.61 5.64 21.71
N ASP A 75 -28.35 5.26 21.45
CA ASP A 75 -27.78 3.98 21.84
C ASP A 75 -26.96 4.16 23.12
N ASP A 76 -27.40 3.52 24.21
CA ASP A 76 -26.83 3.67 25.56
C ASP A 76 -25.34 3.29 25.64
N LYS A 77 -24.80 2.60 24.62
CA LYS A 77 -23.37 2.29 24.56
C LYS A 77 -22.50 3.49 24.20
N TYR A 78 -23.08 4.57 23.67
CA TYR A 78 -22.39 5.82 23.32
C TYR A 78 -22.94 7.00 24.13
N LEU A 79 -22.05 7.90 24.53
CA LEU A 79 -22.42 9.16 25.16
C LEU A 79 -23.07 10.11 24.15
N ALA A 80 -22.47 10.23 22.97
CA ALA A 80 -22.81 11.25 22.00
C ALA A 80 -22.70 10.77 20.55
N ASP A 81 -23.56 11.33 19.72
CA ASP A 81 -23.48 11.28 18.27
C ASP A 81 -23.05 12.67 17.75
N ILE A 82 -21.93 12.70 17.04
CA ILE A 82 -21.30 13.91 16.51
C ILE A 82 -21.50 13.90 15.00
N TYR A 83 -22.33 14.80 14.49
CA TYR A 83 -22.64 14.92 13.07
C TYR A 83 -21.69 15.90 12.40
N VAL A 84 -21.11 15.48 11.27
CA VAL A 84 -20.06 16.20 10.56
C VAL A 84 -20.24 16.10 9.05
N LYS A 85 -19.47 16.91 8.31
CA LYS A 85 -19.13 16.64 6.91
C LYS A 85 -17.61 16.49 6.82
N LEU A 86 -17.15 15.27 6.53
CA LEU A 86 -15.74 14.93 6.41
C LEU A 86 -15.15 15.59 5.16
N ASN A 87 -13.89 15.98 5.25
CA ASN A 87 -13.15 16.69 4.18
C ASN A 87 -12.21 15.77 3.40
N GLN A 88 -12.03 14.52 3.85
CA GLN A 88 -11.18 13.52 3.22
C GLN A 88 -11.96 12.20 3.11
N PRO A 89 -11.78 11.41 2.05
CA PRO A 89 -12.32 10.05 1.99
C PRO A 89 -11.64 9.16 3.05
N LEU A 90 -12.29 8.07 3.46
CA LEU A 90 -11.67 7.11 4.38
C LEU A 90 -10.46 6.41 3.76
N TYR A 91 -10.59 6.06 2.48
CA TYR A 91 -9.64 5.28 1.70
C TYR A 91 -9.89 5.50 0.20
N THR A 92 -8.84 5.64 -0.60
CA THR A 92 -8.86 5.65 -2.08
C THR A 92 -7.80 4.66 -2.61
N GLU A 93 -7.67 4.52 -3.93
CA GLU A 93 -6.61 3.68 -4.51
C GLU A 93 -5.20 4.23 -4.22
N GLU A 94 -5.06 5.54 -4.01
CA GLU A 94 -3.77 6.22 -3.82
C GLU A 94 -3.51 6.66 -2.37
N GLU A 95 -4.57 6.85 -1.57
CA GLU A 95 -4.47 7.42 -0.22
C GLU A 95 -5.23 6.60 0.82
N ASP A 96 -4.51 6.24 1.90
CA ASP A 96 -5.09 5.76 3.15
C ASP A 96 -5.07 6.88 4.21
N ASN A 97 -6.25 7.39 4.58
CA ASN A 97 -6.39 8.49 5.54
C ASN A 97 -6.48 8.04 7.01
N GLU A 98 -6.12 6.79 7.36
CA GLU A 98 -6.17 6.25 8.73
C GLU A 98 -5.53 7.18 9.77
N GLN A 99 -4.37 7.75 9.45
CA GLN A 99 -3.64 8.62 10.37
C GLN A 99 -4.41 9.91 10.67
N PHE A 100 -5.03 10.53 9.66
CA PHE A 100 -5.86 11.71 9.82
C PHE A 100 -7.03 11.41 10.78
N TYR A 101 -7.76 10.32 10.52
CA TYR A 101 -8.91 9.92 11.32
C TYR A 101 -8.52 9.54 12.74
N THR A 102 -7.44 8.79 12.92
CA THR A 102 -6.94 8.38 14.24
C THR A 102 -6.54 9.60 15.06
N ASN A 103 -5.82 10.55 14.47
CA ASN A 103 -5.44 11.79 15.13
C ASN A 103 -6.66 12.64 15.55
N MET A 104 -7.66 12.76 14.67
CA MET A 104 -8.91 13.45 15.00
C MET A 104 -9.65 12.75 16.16
N ILE A 105 -9.78 11.42 16.09
CA ILE A 105 -10.49 10.62 17.09
C ILE A 105 -9.84 10.71 18.47
N VAL A 106 -8.50 10.73 18.54
CA VAL A 106 -7.78 10.87 19.82
C VAL A 106 -8.09 12.22 20.50
N LEU A 107 -8.13 13.31 19.73
CA LEU A 107 -8.50 14.63 20.24
C LEU A 107 -9.97 14.68 20.69
N LEU A 108 -10.87 14.12 19.88
CA LEU A 108 -12.28 14.01 20.24
C LEU A 108 -12.49 13.17 21.50
N ALA A 109 -11.77 12.04 21.64
CA ALA A 109 -11.84 11.19 22.82
C ALA A 109 -11.40 11.93 24.09
N TYR A 110 -10.34 12.75 24.00
CA TYR A 110 -9.92 13.60 25.10
C TYR A 110 -11.02 14.59 25.54
N VAL A 111 -11.63 15.30 24.60
CA VAL A 111 -12.73 16.24 24.88
C VAL A 111 -13.95 15.50 25.46
N GLN A 112 -14.25 14.31 24.94
CA GLN A 112 -15.34 13.44 25.41
C GLN A 112 -15.02 12.71 26.72
N LYS A 113 -13.88 13.01 27.37
CA LYS A 113 -13.42 12.36 28.61
C LYS A 113 -13.36 10.84 28.50
N TYR A 114 -12.95 10.35 27.32
CA TYR A 114 -12.81 8.94 27.01
C TYR A 114 -14.09 8.13 27.26
N ASN A 115 -15.25 8.75 27.06
CA ASN A 115 -16.51 8.03 26.86
C ASN A 115 -16.60 7.55 25.41
N ASN A 116 -17.40 6.53 25.16
CA ASN A 116 -17.67 6.07 23.79
C ASN A 116 -18.50 7.12 23.04
N PHE A 117 -18.25 7.32 21.76
CA PHE A 117 -19.01 8.25 20.92
C PHE A 117 -19.04 7.77 19.46
N ARG A 118 -19.91 8.39 18.66
CA ARG A 118 -19.93 8.21 17.21
C ARG A 118 -19.63 9.52 16.49
N VAL A 119 -18.90 9.44 15.40
CA VAL A 119 -18.80 10.52 14.39
C VAL A 119 -19.56 10.05 13.14
N ILE A 120 -20.50 10.85 12.69
CA ILE A 120 -21.48 10.48 11.65
C ILE A 120 -21.43 11.52 10.54
N ASP A 121 -21.11 11.07 9.33
CA ASP A 121 -21.26 11.82 8.09
C ASP A 121 -22.39 11.16 7.29
N GLU A 122 -23.56 11.79 7.31
CA GLU A 122 -24.76 11.29 6.64
C GLU A 122 -24.66 11.40 5.11
N GLU A 123 -23.89 12.37 4.58
CA GLU A 123 -23.76 12.59 3.13
C GLU A 123 -22.93 11.48 2.49
N ASN A 124 -21.87 11.05 3.17
CA ASN A 124 -20.98 10.00 2.68
C ASN A 124 -21.31 8.60 3.24
N GLU A 125 -22.41 8.48 4.00
CA GLU A 125 -22.81 7.22 4.67
C GLU A 125 -21.70 6.61 5.56
N ILE A 126 -20.98 7.46 6.31
CA ILE A 126 -19.88 7.05 7.19
C ILE A 126 -20.28 7.19 8.65
N THR A 127 -20.07 6.14 9.44
CA THR A 127 -20.19 6.13 10.89
C THR A 127 -18.91 5.57 11.51
N LEU A 128 -18.16 6.43 12.20
CA LEU A 128 -17.02 6.05 13.03
C LEU A 128 -17.51 5.79 14.45
N SER A 129 -17.57 4.53 14.84
CA SER A 129 -17.89 4.10 16.19
C SER A 129 -16.62 4.00 17.02
N VAL A 130 -16.50 4.87 18.03
CA VAL A 130 -15.31 4.97 18.86
C VAL A 130 -15.59 4.41 20.26
N PHE A 131 -14.82 3.41 20.64
CA PHE A 131 -14.86 2.79 21.96
C PHE A 131 -13.62 3.19 22.74
N CYS A 132 -13.83 3.58 23.99
CA CYS A 132 -12.83 4.14 24.87
C CYS A 132 -12.83 3.43 26.23
N ASN A 133 -11.68 3.44 26.90
CA ASN A 133 -11.57 3.07 28.30
C ASN A 133 -11.32 4.34 29.14
N SER A 134 -12.34 4.80 29.85
CA SER A 134 -12.26 6.02 30.65
C SER A 134 -11.25 5.95 31.81
N LYS A 135 -11.02 4.75 32.37
CA LYS A 135 -10.04 4.54 33.44
C LYS A 135 -8.61 4.61 32.93
N GLN A 136 -8.36 4.02 31.76
CA GLN A 136 -7.03 4.00 31.14
C GLN A 136 -6.76 5.24 30.29
N GLN A 137 -7.79 6.05 30.01
CA GLN A 137 -7.72 7.23 29.14
C GLN A 137 -7.20 6.88 27.73
N THR A 138 -7.75 5.81 27.16
CA THR A 138 -7.35 5.29 25.84
C THR A 138 -8.54 5.04 24.94
N VAL A 139 -8.32 5.18 23.63
CA VAL A 139 -9.21 4.63 22.60
C VAL A 139 -8.87 3.16 22.44
N THR A 140 -9.83 2.27 22.60
CA THR A 140 -9.62 0.82 22.51
C THR A 140 -9.96 0.27 21.14
N THR A 141 -10.96 0.85 20.47
CA THR A 141 -11.44 0.33 19.18
C THR A 141 -12.09 1.44 18.37
N ILE A 142 -11.81 1.44 17.06
CA ILE A 142 -12.49 2.26 16.07
C ILE A 142 -13.13 1.29 15.08
N ALA A 143 -14.43 1.44 14.83
CA ALA A 143 -15.15 0.69 13.80
C ALA A 143 -15.77 1.65 12.79
N VAL A 144 -15.50 1.42 11.51
CA VAL A 144 -16.02 2.20 10.38
C VAL A 144 -17.20 1.44 9.80
N ASN A 145 -18.41 2.01 9.87
CA ASN A 145 -19.65 1.35 9.42
C ASN A 145 -19.83 -0.06 10.04
N GLY A 146 -19.41 -0.23 11.30
CA GLY A 146 -19.46 -1.51 12.03
C GLY A 146 -18.26 -2.43 11.78
N VAL A 147 -17.36 -2.10 10.85
CA VAL A 147 -16.15 -2.87 10.54
C VAL A 147 -15.00 -2.40 11.41
N THR A 148 -14.54 -3.25 12.32
CA THR A 148 -13.28 -3.03 13.06
C THR A 148 -12.09 -3.27 12.15
N ASN A 149 -10.99 -2.56 12.36
CA ASN A 149 -9.76 -2.72 11.58
C ASN A 149 -9.91 -2.39 10.08
N TYR A 150 -10.81 -1.45 9.76
CA TYR A 150 -11.22 -1.10 8.40
C TYR A 150 -10.06 -0.82 7.45
N TRP A 151 -9.12 0.06 7.82
CA TRP A 151 -8.03 0.48 6.93
C TRP A 151 -7.07 -0.67 6.60
N ASN A 152 -6.70 -1.49 7.58
CA ASN A 152 -5.92 -2.70 7.33
C ASN A 152 -6.65 -3.70 6.42
N ILE A 153 -7.99 -3.81 6.52
CA ILE A 153 -8.78 -4.63 5.59
C ILE A 153 -8.72 -4.03 4.18
N LYS A 154 -8.86 -2.71 4.03
CA LYS A 154 -8.80 -2.03 2.73
C LYS A 154 -7.44 -2.12 2.05
N ARG A 155 -6.34 -1.81 2.77
CA ARG A 155 -4.97 -2.02 2.26
C ARG A 155 -4.76 -3.43 1.75
N ARG A 156 -5.25 -4.43 2.48
CA ARG A 156 -5.16 -5.83 2.08
C ARG A 156 -6.04 -6.16 0.87
N GLU A 157 -7.27 -5.65 0.79
CA GLU A 157 -8.13 -5.81 -0.39
C GLU A 157 -7.48 -5.23 -1.65
N THR A 158 -6.89 -4.03 -1.54
CA THR A 158 -6.11 -3.40 -2.63
C THR A 158 -4.91 -4.26 -3.03
N ALA A 159 -4.10 -4.70 -2.08
CA ALA A 159 -2.95 -5.57 -2.36
C ALA A 159 -3.36 -6.86 -3.07
N ILE A 160 -4.42 -7.54 -2.60
CA ILE A 160 -4.95 -8.74 -3.26
C ILE A 160 -5.44 -8.45 -4.68
N ALA A 161 -6.11 -7.32 -4.90
CA ALA A 161 -6.61 -6.95 -6.23
C ALA A 161 -5.47 -6.74 -7.24
N GLN A 162 -4.34 -6.18 -6.81
CA GLN A 162 -3.20 -5.88 -7.68
C GLN A 162 -2.35 -7.10 -8.05
N ILE A 163 -2.34 -8.16 -7.24
CA ILE A 163 -1.64 -9.41 -7.56
C ILE A 163 -2.09 -9.98 -8.92
N GLU A 164 -3.36 -9.81 -9.29
CA GLU A 164 -3.93 -10.33 -10.54
C GLU A 164 -3.85 -9.35 -11.73
N GLY A 165 -3.56 -8.07 -11.48
CA GLY A 165 -3.68 -6.99 -12.45
C GLY A 165 -2.47 -6.76 -13.35
N VAL A 166 -1.38 -7.51 -13.19
CA VAL A 166 -0.13 -7.21 -13.91
C VAL A 166 -0.28 -7.52 -15.39
N ILE A 167 -0.42 -6.48 -16.20
CA ILE A 167 -0.44 -6.55 -17.66
C ILE A 167 0.86 -7.20 -18.13
N LYS A 168 0.73 -8.27 -18.91
CA LYS A 168 1.89 -8.93 -19.52
C LYS A 168 2.22 -8.26 -20.84
N THR A 169 3.45 -7.77 -20.93
CA THR A 169 4.02 -7.23 -22.17
C THR A 169 4.46 -8.38 -23.07
N ASP A 170 4.12 -8.30 -24.35
CA ASP A 170 4.63 -9.25 -25.35
C ASP A 170 6.08 -8.92 -25.69
N LEU A 171 6.99 -9.80 -25.27
CA LEU A 171 8.43 -9.64 -25.44
C LEU A 171 8.96 -10.66 -26.44
N ASN A 172 9.51 -10.16 -27.54
CA ASN A 172 10.28 -10.96 -28.49
C ASN A 172 11.73 -11.06 -27.99
N ILE A 173 12.05 -12.16 -27.29
CA ILE A 173 13.37 -12.40 -26.70
C ILE A 173 14.38 -12.77 -27.80
N GLN A 174 15.33 -11.86 -28.06
CA GLN A 174 16.38 -12.02 -29.06
C GLN A 174 17.73 -12.43 -28.48
N SER A 175 17.94 -12.28 -27.16
CA SER A 175 19.18 -12.73 -26.50
C SER A 175 19.28 -14.25 -26.48
N ASP A 176 20.42 -14.76 -26.98
CA ASP A 176 20.77 -16.18 -26.91
C ASP A 176 20.93 -16.65 -25.45
N GLU A 177 21.46 -15.79 -24.59
CA GLU A 177 21.69 -16.05 -23.17
C GLU A 177 20.38 -16.28 -22.42
N ILE A 178 19.38 -15.41 -22.64
CA ILE A 178 18.05 -15.56 -22.03
C ILE A 178 17.37 -16.82 -22.57
N ASN A 179 17.38 -17.04 -23.88
CA ASN A 179 16.77 -18.22 -24.50
C ASN A 179 17.40 -19.53 -23.99
N LYS A 180 18.73 -19.56 -23.78
CA LYS A 180 19.43 -20.68 -23.15
C LYS A 180 19.04 -20.84 -21.68
N LEU A 181 18.88 -19.76 -20.92
CA LEU A 181 18.44 -19.83 -19.52
C LEU A 181 17.04 -20.41 -19.41
N ILE A 182 16.09 -19.89 -20.19
CA ILE A 182 14.70 -20.39 -20.22
C ILE A 182 14.70 -21.89 -20.55
N LYS A 183 15.37 -22.29 -21.64
CA LYS A 183 15.45 -23.69 -22.06
C LYS A 183 16.05 -24.63 -21.01
N ASN A 184 16.93 -24.12 -20.14
CA ASN A 184 17.64 -24.90 -19.12
C ASN A 184 17.16 -24.61 -17.70
N GLU A 185 15.92 -24.12 -17.53
CA GLU A 185 15.31 -23.85 -16.20
C GLU A 185 16.19 -22.95 -15.32
N TRP A 186 16.86 -21.98 -15.95
CA TRP A 186 17.74 -21.02 -15.30
C TRP A 186 18.94 -21.63 -14.54
N ARG A 187 19.32 -22.88 -14.83
CA ARG A 187 20.44 -23.55 -14.16
C ARG A 187 21.78 -22.91 -14.57
N ARG A 188 22.53 -22.39 -13.60
CA ARG A 188 23.79 -21.64 -13.84
C ARG A 188 24.84 -22.46 -14.57
N ASN A 189 24.93 -23.76 -14.29
CA ASN A 189 25.91 -24.66 -14.91
C ASN A 189 25.59 -25.03 -16.37
N LYS A 190 24.47 -24.57 -16.93
CA LYS A 190 24.07 -24.83 -18.33
C LYS A 190 24.29 -23.66 -19.28
N LEU A 191 24.74 -22.51 -18.77
CA LEU A 191 25.01 -21.32 -19.58
C LEU A 191 26.27 -21.44 -20.45
N ASP A 192 27.20 -22.33 -20.10
CA ASP A 192 28.50 -22.52 -20.79
C ASP A 192 29.24 -21.19 -21.04
N ILE A 193 29.39 -20.41 -19.95
CA ILE A 193 30.12 -19.14 -19.93
C ILE A 193 31.27 -19.29 -18.94
N GLU A 194 32.50 -19.20 -19.45
CA GLU A 194 33.71 -19.14 -18.62
C GLU A 194 33.71 -17.85 -17.79
N VAL A 195 33.87 -17.98 -16.47
CA VAL A 195 33.94 -16.84 -15.55
C VAL A 195 35.39 -16.38 -15.47
N GLN A 196 35.69 -15.23 -16.05
CA GLN A 196 36.91 -14.51 -15.69
C GLN A 196 36.68 -13.92 -14.29
N LYS A 197 37.56 -14.30 -13.36
CA LYS A 197 37.37 -14.18 -11.91
C LYS A 197 37.32 -12.74 -11.38
N ASN A 198 36.28 -11.98 -11.68
CA ASN A 198 35.96 -10.76 -10.93
C ASN A 198 34.58 -10.97 -10.30
N LYS A 199 34.57 -11.30 -9.01
CA LYS A 199 33.35 -11.28 -8.19
C LYS A 199 33.33 -9.96 -7.44
N THR A 200 32.28 -9.17 -7.65
CA THR A 200 32.00 -7.98 -6.85
C THR A 200 30.68 -8.24 -6.12
N GLY A 201 30.74 -8.29 -4.79
CA GLY A 201 29.57 -8.68 -3.98
C GLY A 201 29.03 -10.06 -4.39
N THR A 202 27.74 -10.10 -4.73
CA THR A 202 27.02 -11.33 -5.11
C THR A 202 27.04 -11.64 -6.61
N TYR A 203 27.68 -10.81 -7.44
CA TYR A 203 27.66 -10.95 -8.90
C TYR A 203 28.94 -11.57 -9.46
N GLU A 204 28.77 -12.45 -10.45
CA GLU A 204 29.83 -12.92 -11.35
C GLU A 204 29.89 -11.98 -12.57
N ILE A 205 31.01 -11.28 -12.76
CA ILE A 205 31.19 -10.32 -13.85
C ILE A 205 31.87 -11.00 -15.04
N ILE A 206 31.25 -10.91 -16.22
CA ILE A 206 31.74 -11.49 -17.49
C ILE A 206 31.93 -10.33 -18.49
N THR A 207 32.98 -9.54 -18.26
CA THR A 207 33.26 -8.29 -18.99
C THR A 207 33.36 -8.50 -20.50
N GLU A 208 34.02 -9.56 -20.98
CA GLU A 208 34.16 -9.84 -22.41
C GLU A 208 32.83 -10.04 -23.14
N LYS A 209 31.80 -10.48 -22.41
CA LYS A 209 30.44 -10.61 -22.94
C LYS A 209 29.54 -9.46 -22.53
N GLY A 210 29.99 -8.52 -21.70
CA GLY A 210 29.17 -7.43 -21.17
C GLY A 210 28.03 -7.91 -20.26
N LEU A 211 28.24 -8.98 -19.49
CA LEU A 211 27.21 -9.58 -18.63
C LEU A 211 27.60 -9.56 -17.14
N GLU A 212 26.62 -9.42 -16.27
CA GLU A 212 26.74 -9.70 -14.84
C GLU A 212 25.66 -10.70 -14.42
N ILE A 213 26.03 -11.70 -13.63
CA ILE A 213 25.13 -12.80 -13.26
C ILE A 213 25.13 -12.98 -11.75
N ARG A 214 23.95 -12.88 -11.12
CA ARG A 214 23.74 -13.30 -9.72
C ARG A 214 23.18 -14.72 -9.72
N THR A 215 23.70 -15.56 -8.84
CA THR A 215 23.25 -16.95 -8.68
C THR A 215 22.79 -17.19 -7.26
N VAL A 216 21.62 -17.85 -7.10
CA VAL A 216 21.07 -18.31 -5.83
C VAL A 216 20.77 -19.81 -5.97
N TYR A 217 21.28 -20.62 -5.04
CA TYR A 217 21.15 -22.08 -5.02
C TYR A 217 21.26 -22.75 -6.41
N LYS A 218 22.37 -22.48 -7.12
CA LYS A 218 22.71 -23.06 -8.44
C LYS A 218 21.85 -22.58 -9.62
N LYS A 219 20.83 -21.75 -9.40
CA LYS A 219 20.06 -21.11 -10.46
C LYS A 219 20.48 -19.65 -10.59
N VAL A 220 20.44 -19.13 -11.81
CA VAL A 220 20.57 -17.70 -12.06
C VAL A 220 19.37 -17.00 -11.43
N PHE A 221 19.65 -16.04 -10.57
CA PHE A 221 18.67 -15.18 -9.93
C PHE A 221 18.27 -14.05 -10.88
N ASN A 222 19.28 -13.32 -11.37
CA ASN A 222 19.12 -12.36 -12.45
C ASN A 222 20.39 -12.31 -13.33
N ILE A 223 20.21 -11.84 -14.56
CA ILE A 223 21.27 -11.53 -15.51
C ILE A 223 21.14 -10.07 -15.94
N VAL A 224 22.26 -9.35 -15.93
CA VAL A 224 22.36 -7.94 -16.33
C VAL A 224 23.16 -7.87 -17.62
N PHE A 225 22.59 -7.24 -18.63
CA PHE A 225 23.26 -6.86 -19.88
C PHE A 225 23.75 -5.43 -19.70
N THR A 226 25.06 -5.29 -19.56
CA THR A 226 25.70 -3.99 -19.32
C THR A 226 25.79 -3.16 -20.61
N LYS A 227 26.14 -1.87 -20.50
CA LYS A 227 26.47 -1.03 -21.67
C LYS A 227 27.51 -1.61 -22.65
N GLN A 228 28.31 -2.58 -22.22
CA GLN A 228 29.29 -3.27 -23.09
C GLN A 228 28.65 -4.36 -23.97
N TYR A 229 27.44 -4.81 -23.65
CA TYR A 229 26.70 -5.79 -24.44
C TYR A 229 26.08 -5.10 -25.66
N ASN A 230 26.54 -5.48 -26.86
CA ASN A 230 26.25 -4.75 -28.09
C ASN A 230 25.12 -5.35 -28.96
N LYS A 231 24.47 -6.41 -28.50
CA LYS A 231 23.37 -7.08 -29.21
C LYS A 231 22.00 -6.68 -28.62
N SER A 232 20.94 -6.91 -29.38
CA SER A 232 19.57 -6.74 -28.89
C SER A 232 19.21 -7.82 -27.86
N VAL A 233 18.45 -7.44 -26.84
CA VAL A 233 17.98 -8.31 -25.77
C VAL A 233 16.53 -8.71 -26.02
N VAL A 234 15.64 -7.73 -26.20
CA VAL A 234 14.21 -7.93 -26.56
C VAL A 234 13.77 -6.86 -27.54
N ASN A 235 12.84 -7.14 -28.46
CA ASN A 235 12.16 -6.15 -29.32
C ASN A 235 13.10 -5.11 -30.00
N ASN A 236 14.30 -5.52 -30.37
CA ASN A 236 15.41 -4.72 -30.91
C ASN A 236 16.00 -3.65 -29.96
N ILE A 237 15.65 -3.72 -28.68
CA ILE A 237 16.20 -2.92 -27.59
C ILE A 237 17.50 -3.56 -27.12
N LYS A 238 18.52 -2.74 -26.91
CA LYS A 238 19.83 -3.11 -26.36
C LYS A 238 20.22 -2.16 -25.22
N PRO A 239 21.22 -2.50 -24.40
CA PRO A 239 21.75 -1.59 -23.39
C PRO A 239 22.13 -0.23 -24.02
N GLY A 240 21.81 0.87 -23.34
CA GLY A 240 21.97 2.23 -23.87
C GLY A 240 20.84 2.74 -24.78
N THR A 241 19.74 2.01 -24.95
CA THR A 241 18.56 2.52 -25.66
C THR A 241 17.82 3.53 -24.79
N ASP A 242 17.45 4.68 -25.37
CA ASP A 242 16.69 5.72 -24.67
C ASP A 242 15.38 5.20 -24.07
N LEU A 243 15.09 5.59 -22.82
CA LEU A 243 13.93 5.11 -22.07
C LEU A 243 12.60 5.53 -22.71
N ASN A 244 12.47 6.76 -23.22
CA ASN A 244 11.24 7.18 -23.88
C ASN A 244 10.97 6.34 -25.13
N LYS A 245 12.03 6.03 -25.88
CA LYS A 245 11.92 5.12 -27.03
C LYS A 245 11.54 3.69 -26.64
N ILE A 246 11.99 3.22 -25.48
CA ILE A 246 11.57 1.90 -24.96
C ILE A 246 10.07 1.91 -24.65
N GLU A 247 9.58 2.96 -24.01
CA GLU A 247 8.15 3.15 -23.71
C GLU A 247 7.30 3.22 -24.99
N GLU A 248 7.78 3.88 -26.05
CA GLU A 248 7.13 3.85 -27.37
C GLU A 248 7.04 2.44 -27.98
N ILE A 249 8.03 1.58 -27.73
CA ILE A 249 8.09 0.22 -28.28
C ILE A 249 7.25 -0.77 -27.47
N LEU A 250 7.30 -0.67 -26.14
CA LEU A 250 6.73 -1.67 -25.21
C LEU A 250 5.42 -1.21 -24.55
N GLY A 251 5.07 0.07 -24.66
CA GLY A 251 3.97 0.70 -23.94
C GLY A 251 4.35 1.11 -22.53
N GLU A 252 3.32 1.41 -21.73
CA GLU A 252 3.45 1.85 -20.35
C GLU A 252 4.12 0.75 -19.49
N PRO A 253 5.16 1.09 -18.70
CA PRO A 253 5.81 0.14 -17.81
C PRO A 253 4.92 -0.20 -16.61
N ILE A 254 5.12 -1.40 -16.06
CA ILE A 254 4.44 -1.81 -14.81
C ILE A 254 5.17 -1.32 -13.55
N TYR A 255 6.43 -0.94 -13.69
CA TYR A 255 7.28 -0.42 -12.62
C TYR A 255 8.09 0.77 -13.10
N GLY A 256 8.23 1.78 -12.25
CA GLY A 256 9.04 2.96 -12.55
C GLY A 256 8.53 3.77 -13.74
N SER A 257 9.40 4.63 -14.27
CA SER A 257 9.11 5.50 -15.40
C SER A 257 10.40 6.01 -16.05
N SER A 258 10.27 6.55 -17.27
CA SER A 258 11.36 7.22 -17.96
C SER A 258 11.93 8.40 -17.16
N THR A 259 11.08 9.09 -16.38
CA THR A 259 11.47 10.22 -15.52
C THR A 259 12.24 9.82 -14.27
N ILE A 260 11.97 8.63 -13.72
CA ILE A 260 12.68 8.08 -12.55
C ILE A 260 14.04 7.48 -12.97
N GLY A 261 14.21 7.14 -14.26
CA GLY A 261 15.46 6.60 -14.80
C GLY A 261 15.54 5.06 -14.82
N ILE A 262 14.48 4.40 -14.36
CA ILE A 262 14.32 2.94 -14.42
C ILE A 262 12.87 2.58 -14.78
N MET A 263 12.70 1.60 -15.67
CA MET A 263 11.39 1.10 -16.10
C MET A 263 11.36 -0.43 -16.13
N GLY A 264 10.28 -1.03 -15.64
CA GLY A 264 10.11 -2.47 -15.57
C GLY A 264 8.89 -2.98 -16.34
N TYR A 265 9.06 -4.15 -16.96
CA TYR A 265 8.02 -4.88 -17.69
C TYR A 265 8.00 -6.35 -17.25
N LYS A 266 6.84 -7.00 -17.34
CA LYS A 266 6.68 -8.44 -17.07
C LYS A 266 6.09 -9.12 -18.30
N SER A 267 6.67 -10.24 -18.72
CA SER A 267 6.09 -11.14 -19.73
C SER A 267 5.65 -12.47 -19.09
N SER A 268 5.31 -13.46 -19.91
CA SER A 268 5.05 -14.82 -19.42
C SER A 268 6.31 -15.55 -18.95
N GLU A 269 7.51 -15.13 -19.35
CA GLU A 269 8.77 -15.84 -19.07
C GLU A 269 9.71 -15.07 -18.15
N ILE A 270 9.72 -13.74 -18.25
CA ILE A 270 10.71 -12.90 -17.59
C ILE A 270 10.12 -11.60 -17.05
N TYR A 271 10.78 -11.06 -16.03
CA TYR A 271 10.75 -9.63 -15.74
C TYR A 271 11.97 -8.99 -16.39
N ILE A 272 11.80 -7.81 -16.98
CA ILE A 272 12.88 -7.06 -17.60
C ILE A 272 12.82 -5.61 -17.13
N PHE A 273 13.97 -5.09 -16.74
CA PHE A 273 14.13 -3.71 -16.29
C PHE A 273 15.16 -3.01 -17.16
N PHE A 274 14.85 -1.77 -17.53
CA PHE A 274 15.67 -0.92 -18.37
C PHE A 274 16.10 0.30 -17.57
N THR A 275 17.38 0.59 -17.63
CA THR A 275 17.98 1.85 -17.16
C THR A 275 18.64 2.55 -18.35
N GLN A 276 19.23 3.72 -18.14
CA GLN A 276 19.98 4.38 -19.21
C GLN A 276 21.15 3.53 -19.73
N GLU A 277 21.81 2.76 -18.88
CA GLU A 277 23.00 1.99 -19.27
C GLU A 277 22.73 0.51 -19.49
N ASP A 278 21.93 -0.10 -18.61
CA ASP A 278 21.85 -1.55 -18.46
C ASP A 278 20.44 -2.09 -18.60
N ILE A 279 20.35 -3.39 -18.91
CA ILE A 279 19.10 -4.16 -18.93
C ILE A 279 19.22 -5.32 -17.94
N SER A 280 18.36 -5.38 -16.93
CA SER A 280 18.31 -6.46 -15.93
C SER A 280 17.16 -7.40 -16.21
N VAL A 281 17.40 -8.71 -16.14
CA VAL A 281 16.39 -9.73 -16.44
C VAL A 281 16.32 -10.75 -15.32
N TYR A 282 15.10 -10.95 -14.81
CA TYR A 282 14.75 -11.94 -13.81
C TYR A 282 13.80 -12.97 -14.42
N ARG A 283 13.77 -14.19 -13.88
CA ARG A 283 12.80 -15.20 -14.29
C ARG A 283 11.44 -14.98 -13.65
N VAL A 284 10.38 -15.33 -14.36
CA VAL A 284 9.07 -15.59 -13.73
C VAL A 284 9.11 -17.01 -13.16
N GLU A 285 8.93 -17.17 -11.85
CA GLU A 285 8.86 -18.49 -11.23
C GLU A 285 7.49 -19.13 -11.50
N LYS A 286 7.53 -20.33 -12.06
CA LYS A 286 6.33 -21.11 -12.41
C LYS A 286 6.24 -22.40 -11.60
N GLU A 287 7.33 -22.81 -10.96
CA GLU A 287 7.43 -24.09 -10.28
C GLU A 287 7.71 -23.92 -8.79
N TYR A 288 6.76 -24.38 -7.98
CA TYR A 288 6.84 -24.39 -6.52
C TYR A 288 6.98 -25.84 -6.07
N GLN A 289 8.21 -26.36 -6.14
CA GLN A 289 8.52 -27.72 -5.68
C GLN A 289 8.17 -27.86 -4.18
N ASN A 290 7.80 -29.05 -3.69
CA ASN A 290 7.55 -29.29 -2.26
C ASN A 290 6.45 -28.39 -1.62
N LEU A 291 5.48 -27.92 -2.41
CA LEU A 291 4.41 -27.03 -1.92
C LEU A 291 3.54 -27.68 -0.83
N GLU A 292 3.27 -28.99 -0.91
CA GLU A 292 2.55 -29.73 0.14
C GLU A 292 3.32 -29.78 1.46
N ASP A 293 4.66 -29.90 1.40
CA ASP A 293 5.52 -29.84 2.59
C ASP A 293 5.50 -28.44 3.18
N PHE A 294 5.51 -27.40 2.33
CA PHE A 294 5.35 -26.02 2.75
C PHE A 294 4.03 -25.80 3.50
N PHE A 295 2.91 -26.31 2.99
CA PHE A 295 1.61 -26.25 3.68
C PHE A 295 1.64 -26.96 5.03
N THR A 296 2.26 -28.14 5.09
CA THR A 296 2.43 -28.90 6.34
C THR A 296 3.25 -28.11 7.37
N LEU A 297 4.31 -27.43 6.95
CA LEU A 297 5.12 -26.58 7.81
C LEU A 297 4.32 -25.39 8.35
N ILE A 298 3.47 -24.78 7.52
CA ILE A 298 2.61 -23.68 7.95
C ILE A 298 1.58 -24.15 8.98
N GLU A 299 0.90 -25.28 8.75
CA GLU A 299 -0.04 -25.86 9.72
C GLU A 299 0.64 -26.20 11.05
N LYS A 300 1.87 -26.74 10.99
CA LYS A 300 2.68 -27.00 12.18
C LYS A 300 2.99 -25.70 12.92
N PHE A 301 3.43 -24.65 12.21
CA PHE A 301 3.69 -23.34 12.78
C PHE A 301 2.44 -22.74 13.45
N GLU A 302 1.30 -22.79 12.78
CA GLU A 302 0.05 -22.24 13.31
C GLU A 302 -0.38 -22.91 14.61
N ARG A 303 -0.07 -24.19 14.80
CA ARG A 303 -0.34 -24.93 16.04
C ARG A 303 0.73 -24.69 17.11
N ASP A 304 2.00 -24.83 16.76
CA ASP A 304 3.10 -24.92 17.73
C ASP A 304 3.73 -23.55 18.05
N LYS A 305 3.49 -22.54 17.20
CA LYS A 305 4.05 -21.18 17.27
C LYS A 305 5.58 -21.12 17.28
N ASN A 306 6.25 -22.20 16.86
CA ASN A 306 7.70 -22.28 16.81
C ASN A 306 8.21 -21.70 15.47
N ILE A 307 8.60 -20.43 15.50
CA ILE A 307 9.14 -19.70 14.34
C ILE A 307 10.42 -20.36 13.81
N LYS A 308 11.28 -20.86 14.69
CA LYS A 308 12.57 -21.46 14.32
C LYS A 308 12.40 -22.75 13.56
N ASP A 309 11.56 -23.65 14.06
CA ASP A 309 11.26 -24.90 13.35
C ASP A 309 10.60 -24.64 12.00
N PHE A 310 9.69 -23.65 11.94
CA PHE A 310 9.02 -23.29 10.71
C PHE A 310 10.00 -22.84 9.65
N VAL A 311 10.81 -21.82 9.96
CA VAL A 311 11.75 -21.22 9.01
C VAL A 311 12.81 -22.24 8.59
N ASN A 312 13.39 -22.98 9.53
CA ASN A 312 14.38 -24.01 9.19
C ASN A 312 13.79 -25.04 8.22
N GLY A 313 12.57 -25.49 8.48
CA GLY A 313 11.87 -26.40 7.58
C GLY A 313 11.64 -25.80 6.19
N VAL A 314 11.29 -24.51 6.12
CA VAL A 314 11.11 -23.82 4.83
C VAL A 314 12.43 -23.72 4.07
N THR A 315 13.53 -23.36 4.75
CA THR A 315 14.87 -23.30 4.12
C THR A 315 15.39 -24.66 3.67
N ASP A 316 14.95 -25.75 4.31
CA ASP A 316 15.32 -27.11 3.92
C ASP A 316 14.60 -27.53 2.61
N ILE A 317 13.31 -27.22 2.47
CA ILE A 317 12.55 -27.56 1.25
C ILE A 317 12.83 -26.59 0.10
N TRP A 318 13.12 -25.33 0.42
CA TRP A 318 13.45 -24.24 -0.49
C TRP A 318 14.76 -23.57 -0.07
N PRO A 319 15.89 -24.10 -0.53
CA PRO A 319 17.19 -23.50 -0.24
C PRO A 319 17.56 -22.34 -1.18
N ASP A 320 16.65 -21.94 -2.09
CA ASP A 320 16.83 -20.87 -3.07
C ASP A 320 16.35 -19.49 -2.58
N TYR A 321 16.50 -19.21 -1.28
CA TYR A 321 16.25 -17.88 -0.71
C TYR A 321 17.37 -16.89 -1.06
N ASP A 322 17.01 -15.65 -1.35
CA ASP A 322 17.96 -14.58 -1.70
C ASP A 322 18.31 -13.68 -0.51
N ILE A 323 17.44 -13.61 0.50
CA ILE A 323 17.68 -12.92 1.77
C ILE A 323 17.33 -13.87 2.91
N TYR A 324 18.23 -13.95 3.88
CA TYR A 324 18.00 -14.64 5.14
C TYR A 324 18.74 -13.90 6.24
N ASP A 325 18.00 -13.07 6.98
CA ASP A 325 18.51 -12.36 8.14
C ASP A 325 17.79 -12.84 9.41
N TRP A 326 18.58 -13.35 10.35
CA TRP A 326 18.10 -13.89 11.61
C TRP A 326 18.73 -13.09 12.76
N GLY A 327 17.91 -12.22 13.37
CA GLY A 327 18.29 -11.45 14.55
C GLY A 327 17.92 -12.12 15.86
N THR A 328 18.21 -11.45 16.98
CA THR A 328 17.81 -11.94 18.31
C THR A 328 16.29 -11.96 18.47
N ASN A 329 15.61 -10.98 17.88
CA ASN A 329 14.17 -10.78 18.05
C ASN A 329 13.39 -10.75 16.73
N TYR A 330 14.05 -10.88 15.59
CA TYR A 330 13.39 -10.77 14.29
C TYR A 330 13.92 -11.82 13.32
N ILE A 331 13.15 -12.04 12.26
CA ILE A 331 13.58 -12.80 11.11
C ILE A 331 13.02 -12.21 9.83
N ASP A 332 13.86 -12.12 8.81
CA ASP A 332 13.50 -11.79 7.43
C ASP A 332 14.05 -12.87 6.49
N LEU A 333 13.16 -13.71 5.96
CA LEU A 333 13.48 -14.72 4.95
C LEU A 333 12.72 -14.39 3.68
N ARG A 334 13.42 -14.18 2.56
CA ARG A 334 12.79 -13.81 1.29
C ARG A 334 13.14 -14.76 0.17
N TYR A 335 12.11 -15.11 -0.57
CA TYR A 335 12.14 -15.82 -1.85
C TYR A 335 11.56 -14.89 -2.90
N THR A 336 12.30 -13.87 -3.26
CA THR A 336 11.83 -12.77 -4.11
C THR A 336 11.28 -13.28 -5.45
N LEU A 337 11.96 -14.24 -6.08
CA LEU A 337 11.50 -14.84 -7.33
C LEU A 337 10.25 -15.73 -7.15
N LYS A 338 9.96 -16.20 -5.94
CA LYS A 338 8.72 -16.93 -5.63
C LYS A 338 7.59 -16.00 -5.19
N GLY A 339 7.87 -14.73 -4.89
CA GLY A 339 6.90 -13.80 -4.33
C GLY A 339 6.49 -14.12 -2.90
N ILE A 340 7.43 -14.63 -2.09
CA ILE A 340 7.19 -15.02 -0.69
C ILE A 340 8.20 -14.32 0.22
N LYS A 341 7.71 -13.64 1.24
CA LYS A 341 8.50 -13.22 2.42
C LYS A 341 7.96 -13.92 3.66
N ILE A 342 8.85 -14.31 4.56
CA ILE A 342 8.52 -14.84 5.88
C ILE A 342 9.18 -13.91 6.90
N GLN A 343 8.37 -13.11 7.57
CA GLN A 343 8.83 -12.06 8.46
C GLN A 343 8.21 -12.18 9.84
N PHE A 344 9.05 -12.05 10.87
CA PHE A 344 8.56 -11.84 12.25
C PHE A 344 9.36 -10.71 12.89
N ASN A 345 8.65 -9.76 13.50
CA ASN A 345 9.18 -8.55 14.14
C ASN A 345 10.09 -7.68 13.24
N VAL A 346 9.86 -7.72 11.92
CA VAL A 346 10.47 -6.81 10.94
C VAL A 346 9.52 -5.64 10.64
N SER A 347 8.23 -5.98 10.47
CA SER A 347 7.14 -5.05 10.22
C SER A 347 5.91 -5.45 11.04
N ASN A 348 4.80 -4.74 10.85
CA ASN A 348 3.51 -5.13 11.43
C ASN A 348 2.96 -6.45 10.84
N ALA A 349 3.44 -6.86 9.66
CA ALA A 349 3.04 -8.10 8.99
C ALA A 349 3.87 -9.29 9.49
N ASN A 350 3.45 -9.88 10.61
CA ASN A 350 4.08 -11.07 11.18
C ASN A 350 3.51 -12.34 10.53
N GLY A 351 4.33 -13.08 9.78
CA GLY A 351 3.98 -14.32 9.13
C GLY A 351 4.48 -14.44 7.69
N MET A 352 3.68 -15.12 6.85
CA MET A 352 3.91 -15.26 5.42
C MET A 352 3.27 -14.08 4.70
N ILE A 353 4.05 -13.41 3.86
CA ILE A 353 3.63 -12.28 3.04
C ILE A 353 3.82 -12.69 1.59
N TYR A 354 2.76 -12.52 0.79
CA TYR A 354 2.76 -12.85 -0.63
C TYR A 354 2.65 -11.59 -1.46
N ASP A 355 3.41 -11.51 -2.55
CA ASP A 355 3.37 -10.39 -3.49
C ASP A 355 2.79 -10.81 -4.86
N ASN A 356 2.80 -9.88 -5.82
CA ASN A 356 2.27 -10.06 -7.18
C ASN A 356 3.01 -11.09 -8.05
N ASN A 357 4.09 -11.68 -7.54
CA ASN A 357 4.85 -12.73 -8.20
C ASN A 357 4.44 -14.13 -7.73
N TYR A 358 3.72 -14.26 -6.59
CA TYR A 358 3.20 -15.53 -6.13
C TYR A 358 2.00 -15.98 -6.97
N THR A 359 2.09 -17.17 -7.57
CA THR A 359 1.04 -17.71 -8.47
C THR A 359 0.52 -19.08 -8.06
N ALA A 360 1.03 -19.65 -6.97
CA ALA A 360 0.61 -20.95 -6.46
C ALA A 360 -0.55 -20.83 -5.45
N GLU A 361 -0.99 -21.98 -4.94
CA GLU A 361 -1.96 -22.05 -3.86
C GLU A 361 -1.36 -21.54 -2.54
N ILE A 362 -2.12 -20.80 -1.74
CA ILE A 362 -1.71 -20.28 -0.42
C ILE A 362 -1.79 -21.38 0.66
N ARG A 363 -2.76 -22.27 0.51
CA ARG A 363 -2.96 -23.51 1.25
C ARG A 363 -3.55 -24.54 0.30
N LYS A 364 -3.57 -25.80 0.70
CA LYS A 364 -4.19 -26.88 -0.07
C LYS A 364 -5.62 -26.52 -0.51
N GLY A 365 -5.80 -26.35 -1.83
CA GLY A 365 -7.07 -25.99 -2.45
C GLY A 365 -7.54 -24.55 -2.18
N LEU A 366 -6.66 -23.65 -1.76
CA LEU A 366 -6.96 -22.24 -1.51
C LEU A 366 -6.03 -21.33 -2.33
N THR A 367 -6.58 -20.65 -3.31
CA THR A 367 -5.86 -19.68 -4.16
C THR A 367 -6.02 -18.24 -3.66
N VAL A 368 -5.23 -17.31 -4.20
CA VAL A 368 -5.43 -15.87 -3.98
C VAL A 368 -6.83 -15.43 -4.45
N GLN A 369 -7.31 -15.96 -5.58
CA GLN A 369 -8.64 -15.69 -6.13
C GLN A 369 -9.76 -16.12 -5.17
N ASP A 370 -9.60 -17.26 -4.49
CA ASP A 370 -10.58 -17.73 -3.49
C ASP A 370 -10.68 -16.77 -2.30
N ILE A 371 -9.54 -16.21 -1.88
CA ILE A 371 -9.47 -15.21 -0.80
C ILE A 371 -10.05 -13.87 -1.25
N LYS A 372 -9.81 -13.45 -2.50
CA LYS A 372 -10.41 -12.26 -3.09
C LYS A 372 -11.94 -12.35 -3.11
N ASN A 373 -12.47 -13.53 -3.45
CA ASN A 373 -13.90 -13.78 -3.50
C ASN A 373 -14.52 -13.87 -2.09
N ASP A 374 -13.74 -14.30 -1.10
CA ASP A 374 -14.17 -14.44 0.29
C ASP A 374 -12.99 -14.26 1.26
N ILE A 375 -12.83 -13.02 1.75
CA ILE A 375 -11.71 -12.66 2.65
C ILE A 375 -11.73 -13.43 3.96
N SER A 376 -12.86 -14.02 4.36
CA SER A 376 -12.96 -14.84 5.57
C SER A 376 -12.15 -16.14 5.48
N LYS A 377 -11.79 -16.57 4.26
CA LYS A 377 -10.93 -17.73 4.00
C LYS A 377 -9.44 -17.45 4.21
N LEU A 378 -9.05 -16.20 4.46
CA LEU A 378 -7.66 -15.82 4.69
C LEU A 378 -7.07 -16.58 5.89
N PRO A 379 -6.00 -17.37 5.70
CA PRO A 379 -5.36 -18.06 6.81
C PRO A 379 -4.71 -17.10 7.82
N LYS A 380 -4.50 -17.59 9.05
CA LYS A 380 -3.78 -16.80 10.06
C LYS A 380 -2.33 -16.59 9.65
N TYR A 381 -1.76 -15.46 10.06
CA TYR A 381 -0.37 -15.08 9.74
C TYR A 381 -0.09 -15.03 8.23
N THR A 382 -1.11 -14.81 7.40
CA THR A 382 -0.98 -14.59 5.96
C THR A 382 -1.30 -13.13 5.65
N HIS A 383 -0.41 -12.49 4.90
CA HIS A 383 -0.50 -11.11 4.47
C HIS A 383 -0.23 -11.00 2.97
N PHE A 384 -0.58 -9.86 2.40
CA PHE A 384 -0.31 -9.53 1.00
C PHE A 384 0.33 -8.16 0.93
N GLU A 385 1.27 -8.00 0.00
CA GLU A 385 1.91 -6.72 -0.29
C GLU A 385 1.73 -6.34 -1.77
N GLU A 386 1.73 -5.04 -2.00
CA GLU A 386 1.43 -4.43 -3.29
C GLU A 386 2.64 -4.46 -4.23
N GLU A 387 3.79 -3.99 -3.74
CA GLU A 387 5.04 -3.99 -4.49
C GLU A 387 5.68 -5.37 -4.49
N GLY A 388 5.93 -5.90 -5.69
CA GLY A 388 6.65 -7.15 -5.86
C GLY A 388 8.10 -7.03 -5.41
N GLY A 389 8.62 -8.02 -4.67
CA GLY A 389 10.00 -8.00 -4.18
C GLY A 389 11.06 -7.88 -5.29
N ILE A 390 10.73 -8.26 -6.53
CA ILE A 390 11.61 -8.06 -7.68
C ILE A 390 11.85 -6.57 -7.96
N TRP A 391 10.82 -5.73 -7.85
CA TRP A 391 10.94 -4.29 -8.00
C TRP A 391 11.79 -3.68 -6.89
N GLU A 392 11.57 -4.10 -5.64
CA GLU A 392 12.35 -3.67 -4.47
C GLU A 392 13.85 -3.97 -4.67
N ILE A 393 14.20 -5.20 -5.06
CA ILE A 393 15.60 -5.60 -5.28
C ILE A 393 16.23 -4.87 -6.46
N GLU A 394 15.51 -4.71 -7.57
CA GLU A 394 16.05 -4.03 -8.74
C GLU A 394 16.27 -2.53 -8.46
N THR A 395 15.35 -1.89 -7.75
CA THR A 395 15.47 -0.49 -7.34
C THR A 395 16.67 -0.28 -6.44
N GLN A 396 16.89 -1.18 -5.46
CA GLN A 396 18.09 -1.15 -4.62
C GLN A 396 19.36 -1.31 -5.47
N ARG A 397 19.40 -2.28 -6.40
CA ARG A 397 20.54 -2.50 -7.29
C ARG A 397 20.85 -1.26 -8.14
N TYR A 398 19.83 -0.59 -8.63
CA TYR A 398 19.96 0.63 -9.43
C TYR A 398 20.59 1.76 -8.60
N TYR A 399 20.05 2.07 -7.42
CA TYR A 399 20.56 3.15 -6.59
C TYR A 399 21.94 2.88 -5.98
N ASP A 400 22.22 1.64 -5.58
CA ASP A 400 23.56 1.26 -5.10
C ASP A 400 24.62 1.50 -6.18
N LYS A 401 24.28 1.29 -7.45
CA LYS A 401 25.19 1.52 -8.58
C LYS A 401 25.43 3.02 -8.79
N THR A 402 24.40 3.85 -8.72
CA THR A 402 24.52 5.30 -8.92
C THR A 402 25.33 5.97 -7.81
N GLU A 403 25.14 5.57 -6.55
CA GLU A 403 25.92 6.12 -5.41
C GLU A 403 27.43 5.79 -5.54
N ILE A 404 27.76 4.61 -6.05
CA ILE A 404 29.14 4.21 -6.31
C ILE A 404 29.76 5.07 -7.42
N GLU A 405 29.03 5.33 -8.50
CA GLU A 405 29.53 6.13 -9.63
C GLU A 405 29.76 7.61 -9.25
N GLU A 406 28.88 8.20 -8.44
CA GLU A 406 29.03 9.58 -7.93
C GLU A 406 30.20 9.71 -6.93
N GLY A 407 30.45 8.68 -6.11
CA GLY A 407 31.53 8.68 -5.11
C GLY A 407 32.96 8.58 -5.68
N TYR A 408 33.12 8.33 -6.99
CA TYR A 408 34.41 8.34 -7.68
C TYR A 408 34.68 9.66 -8.46
N GLU A 409 33.75 10.62 -8.43
CA GLU A 409 33.93 11.94 -9.07
C GLU A 409 34.45 13.05 -8.12
N GLU A 410 34.83 12.73 -6.86
CA GLU A 410 35.47 13.68 -5.92
C GLU A 410 37.01 13.72 -5.96
#